data_AF-W3XEY9-F1
#
_entry.id   AF-W3XEY9-F1
#
_cell.length_a   1.000
_cell.length_b   1.000
_cell.length_c   1.000
_cell.angle_alpha   90.00
_cell.angle_beta   90.00
_cell.angle_gamma   90.00
#
_symmetry.space_group_name_H-M   'P 1'
#
loop_
_entity.id
_entity.type
_entity.pdbx_description
1 polymer ?
#
loop_
_entity_poly.entity_id
_entity_poly.type
_entity_poly.pdbx_seq_one_letter_code
_entity_poly.pdbx_strand_id
1 'polypeptide(L)'
;MSSYENEVPSDNSYVSRPGHKNEALGVVSDETKIEDPVDSRTADSDEQLERDDKEAINKDNIINERTRHAKPEGSYQEPGDEEGLPTDSGRSQGAY
;
A
#
# COMPACT_ATOMS: atom_id res chain seq x y z
N MET A 1 38.19 -31.48 9.45
CA MET A 1 37.65 -30.22 8.89
C MET A 1 36.15 -30.38 8.83
N SER A 2 35.41 -29.54 9.56
CA SER A 2 33.96 -29.58 9.71
C SER A 2 33.29 -29.12 8.41
N SER A 3 32.49 -29.97 7.78
CA SER A 3 31.62 -29.59 6.68
C SER A 3 30.48 -28.73 7.24
N TYR A 4 30.48 -27.44 6.91
CA TYR A 4 29.32 -26.58 7.13
C TYR A 4 28.25 -27.00 6.11
N GLU A 5 27.27 -27.77 6.58
CA GLU A 5 26.06 -28.09 5.85
C GLU A 5 25.22 -26.80 5.80
N ASN A 6 25.25 -26.14 4.64
CA ASN A 6 24.57 -24.88 4.41
C ASN A 6 23.09 -25.19 4.13
N GLU A 7 22.33 -25.54 5.17
CA GLU A 7 20.87 -25.63 5.07
C GLU A 7 20.32 -24.22 4.84
N VAL A 8 20.03 -23.89 3.58
CA VAL A 8 19.26 -22.69 3.26
C VAL A 8 17.85 -22.92 3.83
N PRO A 9 17.40 -22.15 4.84
CA PRO A 9 16.04 -22.31 5.35
C PRO A 9 15.07 -22.06 4.19
N SER A 10 14.36 -23.09 3.77
CA SER A 10 13.35 -22.99 2.71
C SER A 10 12.08 -22.41 3.32
N ASP A 11 11.94 -21.09 3.23
CA ASP A 11 10.70 -20.41 3.62
C ASP A 11 9.66 -20.53 2.49
N ASN A 12 8.76 -21.51 2.64
CA ASN A 12 7.64 -21.72 1.73
C ASN A 12 6.37 -20.96 2.16
N SER A 13 6.47 -20.00 3.09
CA SER A 13 5.32 -19.22 3.57
C SER A 13 4.66 -18.37 2.48
N TYR A 14 5.40 -18.00 1.42
CA TYR A 14 4.90 -17.19 0.30
C TYR A 14 4.35 -17.99 -0.89
N VAL A 15 4.44 -19.32 -0.89
CA VAL A 15 3.98 -20.14 -2.04
C VAL A 15 2.48 -19.97 -2.29
N SER A 16 1.71 -19.73 -1.23
CA SER A 16 0.26 -19.46 -1.32
C SER A 16 -0.17 -18.49 -0.22
N ARG A 17 -1.29 -17.81 -0.41
CA ARG A 17 -1.92 -16.98 0.63
C ARG A 17 -2.19 -17.82 1.91
N PRO A 18 -2.07 -17.23 3.12
CA PRO A 18 -2.39 -17.92 4.38
C PRO A 18 -3.80 -18.52 4.33
N GLY A 19 -3.94 -19.80 4.68
CA GLY A 19 -5.21 -20.55 4.63
C GLY A 19 -5.50 -21.26 3.32
N HIS A 20 -4.82 -20.91 2.21
CA HIS A 20 -5.10 -21.43 0.86
C HIS A 20 -3.97 -22.32 0.31
N LYS A 21 -3.15 -22.91 1.19
CA LYS A 21 -1.97 -23.71 0.80
C LYS A 21 -2.31 -25.00 0.03
N ASN A 22 -3.55 -25.49 0.17
CA ASN A 22 -4.01 -26.73 -0.46
C ASN A 22 -4.93 -26.47 -1.66
N GLU A 23 -5.13 -25.22 -2.04
CA GLU A 23 -5.95 -24.85 -3.19
C GLU A 23 -5.07 -24.78 -4.44
N ALA A 24 -5.59 -25.27 -5.56
CA ALA A 24 -4.94 -25.10 -6.84
C ALA A 24 -4.89 -23.59 -7.16
N LEU A 25 -3.70 -23.02 -7.17
CA LEU A 25 -3.51 -21.67 -7.69
C LEU A 25 -3.92 -21.68 -9.16
N GLY A 26 -4.77 -20.73 -9.56
CA GLY A 26 -5.16 -20.56 -10.95
C GLY A 26 -3.94 -20.19 -11.78
N VAL A 27 -3.23 -21.19 -12.31
CA VAL A 27 -2.20 -20.99 -13.31
C VAL A 27 -2.88 -20.70 -14.63
N VAL A 28 -2.59 -19.52 -15.13
CA VAL A 28 -3.03 -19.06 -16.45
C VAL A 28 -1.99 -19.54 -17.47
N SER A 29 -2.41 -19.95 -18.66
CA SER A 29 -1.44 -20.35 -19.69
C SER A 29 -0.65 -19.14 -20.18
N ASP A 30 0.61 -19.34 -20.56
CA ASP A 30 1.50 -18.27 -21.04
C ASP A 30 0.92 -17.50 -22.24
N GLU A 31 0.11 -18.16 -23.06
CA GLU A 31 -0.57 -17.58 -24.22
C GLU A 31 -1.83 -16.79 -23.87
N THR A 32 -2.30 -16.87 -22.62
CA THR A 32 -3.48 -16.12 -22.19
C THR A 32 -3.14 -14.65 -22.10
N LYS A 33 -3.81 -13.85 -22.93
CA LYS A 33 -3.71 -12.39 -22.87
C LYS A 33 -4.42 -11.89 -21.60
N ILE A 34 -3.63 -11.45 -20.62
CA ILE A 34 -4.11 -10.75 -19.43
C ILE A 34 -4.12 -9.26 -19.76
N GLU A 35 -5.24 -8.58 -19.46
CA GLU A 35 -5.31 -7.13 -19.62
C GLU A 35 -4.39 -6.46 -18.61
N ASP A 36 -3.56 -5.55 -19.10
CA ASP A 36 -2.71 -4.74 -18.25
C ASP A 36 -3.60 -3.76 -17.46
N PRO A 37 -3.54 -3.73 -16.12
CA PRO A 37 -4.27 -2.74 -15.34
C PRO A 37 -3.82 -1.29 -15.63
N VAL A 38 -2.68 -1.11 -16.31
CA VAL A 38 -2.12 0.20 -16.67
C VAL A 38 -2.67 0.66 -18.03
N ASP A 39 -3.40 1.80 -18.03
CA ASP A 39 -3.78 2.47 -19.28
C ASP A 39 -2.58 3.27 -19.83
N SER A 40 -2.02 2.79 -20.93
CA SER A 40 -0.87 3.39 -21.60
C SER A 40 -1.08 4.82 -22.09
N ARG A 41 -2.33 5.29 -22.18
CA ARG A 41 -2.65 6.68 -22.55
C ARG A 41 -2.52 7.65 -21.37
N THR A 42 -2.55 7.14 -20.15
CA THR A 42 -2.48 7.95 -18.91
C THR A 42 -1.25 7.62 -18.06
N ALA A 43 -0.60 6.49 -18.34
CA ALA A 43 0.61 6.05 -17.67
C ALA A 43 1.84 6.74 -18.25
N ASP A 44 1.92 8.05 -18.06
CA ASP A 44 3.05 8.89 -18.48
C ASP A 44 3.98 9.17 -17.29
N SER A 45 5.10 8.46 -17.25
CA SER A 45 6.11 8.65 -16.20
C SER A 45 6.88 9.96 -16.35
N ASP A 46 7.01 10.50 -17.57
CA ASP A 46 7.65 11.79 -17.78
C ASP A 46 6.77 12.91 -17.20
N GLU A 47 5.45 12.82 -17.41
CA GLU A 47 4.49 13.77 -16.81
C GLU A 47 4.43 13.65 -15.28
N GLN A 48 4.48 12.44 -14.73
CA GLN A 48 4.58 12.23 -13.28
C GLN A 48 5.84 12.86 -12.69
N LEU A 49 7.01 12.61 -13.30
CA LEU A 49 8.27 13.15 -12.82
C LEU A 49 8.30 14.68 -12.87
N GLU A 50 7.75 15.29 -13.92
CA GLU A 50 7.66 16.75 -14.01
C GLU A 50 6.78 17.36 -12.91
N ARG A 51 5.67 16.70 -12.54
CA ARG A 51 4.82 17.13 -11.42
C ARG A 51 5.56 16.99 -10.09
N ASP A 52 6.22 15.86 -9.87
CA ASP A 52 6.97 15.59 -8.65
C ASP A 52 8.10 16.61 -8.46
N ASP A 53 8.85 16.94 -9.52
CA ASP A 53 9.93 17.94 -9.48
C ASP A 53 9.41 19.34 -9.10
N LYS A 54 8.22 19.72 -9.62
CA LYS A 54 7.58 20.99 -9.28
C LYS A 54 7.07 21.01 -7.84
N GLU A 55 6.49 19.92 -7.37
CA GLU A 55 5.97 19.81 -6.00
C GLU A 55 7.09 19.76 -4.96
N ALA A 56 8.19 19.06 -5.27
CA ALA A 56 9.34 18.91 -4.37
C ALA A 56 10.02 20.24 -4.05
N ILE A 57 10.06 21.17 -5.02
CA ILE A 57 10.62 22.51 -4.83
C ILE A 57 9.60 23.54 -4.31
N ASN A 58 8.32 23.20 -4.31
CA ASN A 58 7.26 24.11 -3.87
C ASN A 58 7.33 24.34 -2.35
N LYS A 59 7.78 25.53 -1.95
CA LYS A 59 7.88 25.94 -0.55
C LYS A 59 6.53 26.16 0.11
N ASP A 60 5.48 26.40 -0.66
CA ASP A 60 4.12 26.62 -0.12
C ASP A 60 3.55 25.31 0.47
N ASN A 61 4.04 24.15 0.00
CA ASN A 61 3.71 22.83 0.56
C ASN A 61 4.47 22.54 1.87
N ILE A 62 5.39 23.42 2.29
CA ILE A 62 6.15 23.26 3.53
C ILE A 62 5.44 24.02 4.65
N ILE A 63 5.04 23.30 5.69
CA ILE A 63 4.58 23.90 6.94
C ILE A 63 5.73 24.65 7.63
N ASN A 64 5.46 25.85 8.13
CA ASN A 64 6.49 26.74 8.70
C ASN A 64 7.07 26.25 10.04
N GLU A 65 6.50 25.21 10.63
CA GLU A 65 6.78 24.76 11.98
C GLU A 65 7.22 23.29 12.03
N ARG A 66 7.98 22.94 13.06
CA ARG A 66 8.43 21.56 13.27
C ARG A 66 7.32 20.76 13.94
N THR A 67 6.77 19.76 13.25
CA THR A 67 5.78 18.83 13.82
C THR A 67 6.39 17.76 14.72
N ARG A 68 7.70 17.50 14.60
CA ARG A 68 8.37 16.50 15.43
C ARG A 68 8.44 16.98 16.88
N HIS A 69 7.82 16.21 17.78
CA HIS A 69 7.65 16.53 19.21
C HIS A 69 6.74 17.74 19.50
N ALA A 70 6.06 18.30 18.49
CA ALA A 70 5.02 19.29 18.75
C ALA A 70 3.89 18.63 19.54
N LYS A 71 3.40 19.32 20.58
CA LYS A 71 2.16 18.90 21.22
C LYS A 71 1.01 19.16 20.24
N PRO A 72 0.04 18.25 20.13
CA PRO A 72 -1.16 18.55 19.34
C PRO A 72 -1.83 19.83 19.86
N GLU A 73 -2.47 20.58 18.96
CA GLU A 73 -3.24 21.80 19.28
C GLU A 73 -4.44 21.53 20.22
N GLY A 74 -4.70 20.26 20.56
CA GLY A 74 -5.70 19.84 21.55
C GLY A 74 -5.19 18.71 22.46
N SER A 75 -6.03 18.24 23.37
CA SER A 75 -5.79 17.00 24.10
C SER A 75 -6.13 15.79 23.22
N TYR A 76 -5.43 14.67 23.41
CA TYR A 76 -5.91 13.39 22.90
C TYR A 76 -7.28 13.11 23.54
N GLN A 77 -8.33 13.13 22.73
CA GLN A 77 -9.66 12.68 23.11
C GLN A 77 -9.96 11.40 22.34
N GLU A 78 -10.54 10.43 23.04
CA GLU A 78 -11.11 9.26 22.38
C GLU A 78 -12.30 9.70 21.52
N PRO A 79 -12.47 9.17 20.30
CA PRO A 79 -13.67 9.40 19.51
C PRO A 79 -14.91 9.01 20.31
N GLY A 80 -15.98 9.81 20.23
CA GLY A 80 -17.28 9.42 20.81
C GLY A 80 -17.83 8.14 20.20
N ASP A 81 -18.84 7.53 20.83
CA ASP A 81 -19.43 6.25 20.39
C ASP A 81 -19.87 6.21 18.91
N GLU A 82 -20.18 7.37 18.33
CA GLU A 82 -20.61 7.53 16.93
C GLU A 82 -19.54 8.23 16.04
N GLU A 83 -18.42 8.67 16.60
CA GLU A 83 -17.39 9.41 15.88
C GLU A 83 -16.44 8.46 15.14
N GLY A 84 -16.39 8.57 13.82
CA GLY A 84 -15.56 7.71 12.96
C GLY A 84 -16.21 6.37 12.60
N LEU A 85 -17.39 6.05 13.16
CA LEU A 85 -18.20 4.94 12.66
C LEU A 85 -18.88 5.34 11.34
N PRO A 86 -18.87 4.47 10.31
CA PRO A 86 -19.64 4.72 9.10
C PRO A 86 -21.13 4.75 9.43
N THR A 87 -21.92 5.54 8.69
CA THR A 87 -23.37 5.48 8.77
C THR A 87 -23.84 4.04 8.55
N ASP A 88 -24.67 3.49 9.45
CA ASP A 88 -25.23 2.15 9.31
C ASP A 88 -26.26 2.11 8.18
N SER A 89 -25.75 2.09 6.96
CA SER A 89 -26.48 1.98 5.71
C SER A 89 -26.47 0.53 5.19
N GLY A 90 -25.95 -0.41 5.98
CA GLY A 90 -25.69 -1.79 5.55
C GLY A 90 -24.66 -1.92 4.41
N ARG A 91 -23.87 -0.86 4.14
CA ARG A 91 -22.85 -0.83 3.08
C ARG A 91 -21.52 -0.35 3.64
N SER A 92 -20.43 -1.03 3.30
CA SER A 92 -19.07 -0.58 3.62
C SER A 92 -18.75 0.70 2.84
N GLN A 93 -18.37 1.76 3.55
CA GLN A 93 -17.84 2.99 2.94
C GLN A 93 -16.42 2.70 2.45
N GLY A 94 -16.28 2.36 1.17
CA GLY A 94 -14.99 2.39 0.48
C GLY A 94 -14.69 3.82 0.07
N ALA A 95 -13.55 4.36 0.47
CA ALA A 95 -13.05 5.63 -0.05
C ALA A 95 -12.80 5.47 -1.57
N TYR A 96 -13.47 6.30 -2.38
CA TYR A 96 -13.25 6.41 -3.81
C TYR A 96 -12.09 7.36 -4.11
#